data_AF-A0AAW1EEL6-F1
#
_entry.id   AF-A0AAW1EEL6-F1
#
_cell.length_a   1.000
_cell.length_b   1.000
_cell.length_c   1.000
_cell.angle_alpha   90.00
_cell.angle_beta   90.00
_cell.angle_gamma   90.00
#
_symmetry.space_group_name_H-M   'P 1'
#
loop_
_entity.id
_entity.type
_entity.pdbx_description
1 polymer ?
#
loop_
_entity_poly.entity_id
_entity_poly.type
_entity_poly.pdbx_seq_one_letter_code
_entity_poly.pdbx_strand_id
1 'polypeptide(L)'
;MGATAASKSDSNRHLRNENIHFCGVKAYNIKDPLMKCCAGTLYNLTVGHEEQCCGSILQTAQNVCCSSEDMEVLYSAKTSFGCCGHLYYNTSLWSCCAGKLSPVPQPGQHRSETVKELLSVNNLNESALCDEMQIGTVECVSRHGITFNSVWRIHGRNASVIPLASPHVLQIPDYCSTPKLVPGKSYFFAKDNVFTDFNHDSILQSLYFIIYKCYRPVTTTS
;
A
#
# COMPACT_ATOMS: atom_id res chain seq x y z
N MET A 1 43.86 -11.51 -41.27
CA MET A 1 42.40 -11.74 -41.34
C MET A 1 41.91 -11.91 -39.90
N GLY A 2 41.04 -11.02 -39.44
CA GLY A 2 40.56 -11.01 -38.05
C GLY A 2 39.88 -9.69 -37.76
N ALA A 3 38.66 -9.52 -38.26
CA ALA A 3 37.83 -8.36 -37.95
C ALA A 3 37.10 -8.63 -36.62
N THR A 4 37.47 -7.87 -35.59
CA THR A 4 36.71 -7.78 -34.34
C THR A 4 35.50 -6.89 -34.61
N ALA A 5 34.30 -7.49 -34.67
CA ALA A 5 33.06 -6.74 -34.78
C ALA A 5 32.71 -6.11 -33.43
N ALA A 6 32.92 -4.81 -33.30
CA ALA A 6 32.34 -4.01 -32.23
C ALA A 6 30.82 -3.91 -32.46
N SER A 7 30.04 -4.45 -31.54
CA SER A 7 28.58 -4.28 -31.53
C SER A 7 28.26 -2.83 -31.17
N LYS A 8 27.81 -2.10 -32.19
CA LYS A 8 27.18 -0.77 -32.20
C LYS A 8 26.43 -0.46 -30.89
N SER A 9 26.90 0.56 -30.18
CA SER A 9 26.07 1.30 -29.22
C SER A 9 25.08 2.15 -30.02
N ASP A 10 23.85 1.65 -30.17
CA ASP A 10 22.78 2.47 -30.72
C ASP A 10 22.43 3.57 -29.71
N SER A 11 22.78 4.79 -30.11
CA SER A 11 22.39 6.05 -29.52
C SER A 11 20.86 6.14 -29.47
N ASN A 12 20.27 5.66 -28.37
CA ASN A 12 18.85 5.86 -28.15
C ASN A 12 18.62 7.33 -27.78
N ARG A 13 18.07 8.07 -28.75
CA ARG A 13 17.66 9.47 -28.60
C ARG A 13 16.89 9.62 -27.29
N HIS A 14 17.43 10.41 -26.37
CA HIS A 14 16.75 10.87 -25.17
C HIS A 14 15.51 11.69 -25.55
N LEU A 15 14.38 11.02 -25.85
CA LEU A 15 13.10 11.56 -25.46
C LEU A 15 13.09 11.49 -23.93
N ARG A 16 13.31 12.63 -23.30
CA ARG A 16 13.19 12.83 -21.86
C ARG A 16 11.72 12.63 -21.51
N ASN A 17 11.29 11.37 -21.44
CA ASN A 17 9.91 11.03 -21.17
C ASN A 17 9.68 11.29 -19.69
N GLU A 18 9.08 12.44 -19.38
CA GLU A 18 8.89 13.02 -18.03
C GLU A 18 7.97 12.20 -17.13
N ASN A 19 7.76 10.92 -17.43
CA ASN A 19 6.92 10.00 -16.67
C ASN A 19 7.58 8.63 -16.44
N ILE A 20 8.88 8.49 -16.75
CA ILE A 20 9.61 7.25 -16.48
C ILE A 20 9.80 7.08 -14.97
N HIS A 21 9.36 5.94 -14.45
CA HIS A 21 9.61 5.48 -13.08
C HIS A 21 10.18 4.06 -13.11
N PHE A 22 10.75 3.61 -12.00
CA PHE A 22 11.29 2.26 -11.87
C PHE A 22 10.41 1.39 -10.99
N CYS A 23 10.31 0.13 -11.36
CA CYS A 23 9.75 -0.95 -10.56
C CYS A 23 10.80 -2.08 -10.51
N GLY A 24 11.48 -2.21 -9.38
CA GLY A 24 12.71 -3.00 -9.31
C GLY A 24 13.74 -2.47 -10.31
N VAL A 25 14.17 -3.33 -11.24
CA VAL A 25 15.15 -2.98 -12.29
C VAL A 25 14.51 -2.53 -13.62
N LYS A 26 13.16 -2.48 -13.70
CA LYS A 26 12.44 -2.18 -14.94
C LYS A 26 11.93 -0.74 -14.96
N ALA A 27 12.21 -0.03 -16.04
CA ALA A 27 11.63 1.29 -16.30
C ALA A 27 10.24 1.17 -16.92
N TYR A 28 9.30 2.02 -16.52
CA TYR A 28 7.94 2.07 -17.08
C TYR A 28 7.36 3.49 -17.00
N ASN A 29 6.30 3.74 -17.77
CA ASN A 29 5.56 4.99 -17.68
C ASN A 29 4.61 4.93 -16.46
N ILE A 30 4.87 5.75 -15.44
CA ILE A 30 4.07 5.78 -14.20
C ILE A 30 2.60 6.18 -14.42
N LYS A 31 2.32 6.88 -15.52
CA LYS A 31 0.99 7.35 -15.88
C LYS A 31 0.20 6.32 -16.69
N ASP A 32 0.84 5.24 -17.11
CA ASP A 32 0.16 4.18 -17.85
C ASP A 32 -0.70 3.34 -16.90
N PRO A 33 -2.05 3.39 -17.03
CA PRO A 33 -2.94 2.65 -16.14
C PRO A 33 -2.86 1.14 -16.35
N LEU A 34 -2.25 0.67 -17.44
CA LEU A 34 -2.04 -0.75 -17.72
C LEU A 34 -0.72 -1.27 -17.14
N MET A 35 0.06 -0.44 -16.44
CA MET A 35 1.31 -0.85 -15.81
C MET A 35 1.15 -0.79 -14.29
N LYS A 36 1.41 -1.91 -13.61
CA LYS A 36 1.34 -2.00 -12.14
C LYS A 36 2.61 -2.59 -11.55
N CYS A 37 3.12 -1.92 -10.51
CA CYS A 37 4.27 -2.39 -9.75
C CYS A 37 3.80 -3.02 -8.43
N CYS A 38 4.21 -4.27 -8.17
CA CYS A 38 3.91 -5.03 -6.96
C CYS A 38 5.22 -5.50 -6.33
N ALA A 39 5.61 -4.95 -5.18
CA ALA A 39 6.87 -5.16 -4.46
C ALA A 39 8.09 -5.35 -5.40
N GLY A 40 8.29 -4.39 -6.31
CA GLY A 40 9.41 -4.39 -7.28
C GLY A 40 9.20 -5.26 -8.54
N THR A 41 8.06 -5.93 -8.68
CA THR A 41 7.68 -6.72 -9.87
C THR A 41 6.69 -5.95 -10.73
N LEU A 42 7.07 -5.71 -11.99
CA LEU A 42 6.26 -4.97 -12.96
C LEU A 42 5.35 -5.91 -13.75
N TYR A 43 4.06 -5.59 -13.78
CA TYR A 43 3.01 -6.30 -14.49
C TYR A 43 2.36 -5.43 -15.57
N ASN A 44 1.98 -6.07 -16.67
CA ASN A 44 1.10 -5.51 -17.70
C ASN A 44 -0.32 -5.99 -17.43
N LEU A 45 -1.22 -5.08 -17.13
CA LEU A 45 -2.62 -5.36 -16.85
C LEU A 45 -3.42 -5.46 -18.14
N THR A 46 -4.49 -6.25 -18.11
CA THR A 46 -5.51 -6.27 -19.16
C THR A 46 -6.66 -5.31 -18.83
N VAL A 47 -7.22 -4.65 -19.84
CA VAL A 47 -8.36 -3.74 -19.68
C VAL A 47 -9.52 -4.49 -19.01
N GLY A 48 -10.05 -3.93 -17.91
CA GLY A 48 -11.23 -4.44 -17.23
C GLY A 48 -10.96 -5.29 -15.97
N HIS A 49 -9.71 -5.50 -15.58
CA HIS A 49 -9.37 -6.17 -14.32
C HIS A 49 -8.66 -5.22 -13.34
N GLU A 50 -9.28 -4.95 -12.19
CA GLU A 50 -8.64 -4.28 -11.06
C GLU A 50 -7.80 -5.26 -10.25
N GLU A 51 -6.70 -5.71 -10.84
CA GLU A 51 -5.83 -6.69 -10.19
C GLU A 51 -5.07 -6.04 -9.02
N GLN A 52 -5.13 -6.66 -7.85
CA GLN A 52 -4.49 -6.17 -6.62
C GLN A 52 -3.11 -6.81 -6.45
N CYS A 53 -2.14 -6.06 -5.96
CA CYS A 53 -0.88 -6.62 -5.51
C CYS A 53 -1.09 -7.37 -4.19
N CYS A 54 -0.43 -8.51 -4.07
CA CYS A 54 -0.18 -9.19 -2.81
C CYS A 54 1.32 -9.50 -2.75
N GLY A 55 2.09 -8.59 -2.15
CA GLY A 55 3.54 -8.60 -2.19
C GLY A 55 4.00 -8.41 -3.64
N SER A 56 4.83 -9.33 -4.12
CA SER A 56 5.30 -9.32 -5.51
C SER A 56 4.36 -9.97 -6.51
N ILE A 57 3.21 -10.49 -6.06
CA ILE A 57 2.28 -11.28 -6.88
C ILE A 57 1.04 -10.46 -7.21
N LEU A 58 0.49 -10.68 -8.40
CA LEU A 58 -0.78 -10.12 -8.81
C LEU A 58 -1.93 -11.08 -8.40
N GLN A 59 -2.78 -10.61 -7.48
CA GLN A 59 -3.90 -11.37 -6.91
C GLN A 59 -5.02 -11.54 -7.95
N THR A 60 -5.53 -12.78 -8.04
CA THR A 60 -6.73 -13.12 -8.80
C THR A 60 -7.94 -13.28 -7.87
N ALA A 61 -9.15 -13.26 -8.44
CA ALA A 61 -10.41 -13.28 -7.68
C ALA A 61 -10.61 -14.53 -6.78
N GLN A 62 -9.87 -15.62 -7.00
CA GLN A 62 -9.97 -16.87 -6.21
C GLN A 62 -9.06 -16.89 -4.98
N ASN A 63 -8.27 -15.84 -4.78
CA ASN A 63 -7.28 -15.76 -3.72
C ASN A 63 -7.58 -14.63 -2.74
N VAL A 64 -7.07 -14.77 -1.52
CA VAL A 64 -7.10 -13.77 -0.45
C VAL A 64 -5.67 -13.35 -0.18
N CYS A 65 -5.41 -12.05 -0.19
CA CYS A 65 -4.15 -11.52 0.32
C CYS A 65 -4.31 -11.17 1.79
N CYS A 66 -3.44 -11.70 2.65
CA CYS A 66 -3.34 -11.28 4.04
C CYS A 66 -2.07 -10.44 4.23
N SER A 67 -2.17 -9.34 4.95
CA SER A 67 -1.10 -8.34 5.04
C SER A 67 -0.76 -7.92 6.47
N SER A 68 0.53 -7.81 6.77
CA SER A 68 1.11 -7.15 7.95
C SER A 68 2.11 -6.08 7.53
N GLU A 69 2.73 -5.40 8.49
CA GLU A 69 3.71 -4.32 8.25
C GLU A 69 4.75 -4.66 7.17
N ASP A 70 5.28 -5.87 7.21
CA ASP A 70 6.46 -6.33 6.49
C ASP A 70 6.18 -7.46 5.51
N MET A 71 4.93 -7.93 5.43
CA MET A 71 4.61 -9.15 4.72
C MET A 71 3.21 -9.13 4.12
N GLU A 72 3.11 -9.54 2.86
CA GLU A 72 1.86 -9.84 2.17
C GLU A 72 1.93 -11.30 1.69
N VAL A 73 0.92 -12.10 2.02
CA VAL A 73 0.88 -13.53 1.68
C VAL A 73 -0.43 -13.87 0.99
N LEU A 74 -0.31 -14.51 -0.16
CA LEU A 74 -1.44 -14.95 -0.97
C LEU A 74 -1.89 -16.34 -0.56
N TYR A 75 -3.17 -16.49 -0.25
CA TYR A 75 -3.80 -17.76 0.10
C TYR A 75 -4.94 -18.09 -0.87
N SER A 76 -5.16 -19.38 -1.11
CA SER A 76 -6.39 -19.82 -1.77
C SER A 76 -7.57 -19.61 -0.84
N ALA A 77 -8.64 -18.97 -1.34
CA ALA A 77 -9.81 -18.65 -0.54
C ALA A 77 -10.49 -19.92 0.00
N LYS A 78 -10.77 -19.92 1.30
CA LYS A 78 -11.49 -20.97 2.03
C LYS A 78 -12.65 -20.37 2.80
N THR A 79 -13.75 -21.10 2.87
CA THR A 79 -14.89 -20.73 3.72
C THR A 79 -14.47 -20.79 5.20
N SER A 80 -14.97 -19.85 6.00
CA SER A 80 -14.65 -19.75 7.44
C SER A 80 -13.19 -19.48 7.76
N PHE A 81 -12.45 -18.84 6.85
CA PHE A 81 -11.11 -18.33 7.10
C PHE A 81 -11.07 -16.80 6.96
N GLY A 82 -10.14 -16.17 7.68
CA GLY A 82 -9.91 -14.73 7.64
C GLY A 82 -8.44 -14.40 7.92
N CYS A 83 -8.06 -13.14 7.71
CA CYS A 83 -6.71 -12.67 7.95
C CYS A 83 -6.56 -12.05 9.35
N CYS A 84 -5.41 -12.30 9.98
CA CYS A 84 -4.97 -11.61 11.19
C CYS A 84 -3.52 -11.15 10.96
N GLY A 85 -3.36 -9.94 10.45
CA GLY A 85 -2.12 -9.59 9.78
C GLY A 85 -1.91 -10.49 8.55
N HIS A 86 -0.70 -10.99 8.31
CA HIS A 86 -0.39 -11.92 7.21
C HIS A 86 -0.85 -13.37 7.45
N LEU A 87 -1.42 -13.69 8.63
CA LEU A 87 -1.83 -15.04 8.99
C LEU A 87 -3.24 -15.34 8.49
N TYR A 88 -3.41 -16.42 7.72
CA TYR A 88 -4.72 -16.89 7.28
C TYR A 88 -5.22 -18.05 8.15
N TYR A 89 -6.27 -17.80 8.93
CA TYR A 89 -6.68 -18.68 10.02
C TYR A 89 -8.15 -19.07 9.95
N ASN A 90 -8.50 -20.22 10.52
CA ASN A 90 -9.88 -20.68 10.65
C ASN A 90 -10.60 -19.89 11.75
N THR A 91 -11.61 -19.09 11.37
CA THR A 91 -12.34 -18.19 12.27
C THR A 91 -13.25 -18.91 13.26
N SER A 92 -13.48 -20.22 13.08
CA SER A 92 -14.18 -21.05 14.07
C SER A 92 -13.28 -21.52 15.21
N LEU A 93 -11.95 -21.46 15.05
CA LEU A 93 -10.98 -21.95 16.02
C LEU A 93 -10.25 -20.82 16.74
N TRP A 94 -10.05 -19.69 16.05
CA TRP A 94 -9.29 -18.55 16.58
C TRP A 94 -10.06 -17.24 16.44
N SER A 95 -9.81 -16.32 17.36
CA SER A 95 -10.16 -14.90 17.28
C SER A 95 -8.89 -14.10 17.00
N CYS A 96 -9.04 -12.95 16.36
CA CYS A 96 -7.94 -12.00 16.13
C CYS A 96 -8.25 -10.68 16.83
N CYS A 97 -7.23 -10.09 17.45
CA CYS A 97 -7.30 -8.75 18.02
C CYS A 97 -5.93 -8.06 17.84
N ALA A 98 -5.90 -6.91 17.15
CA ALA A 98 -4.67 -6.15 16.90
C ALA A 98 -3.52 -7.00 16.33
N GLY A 99 -3.85 -7.88 15.38
CA GLY A 99 -2.92 -8.80 14.72
C GLY A 99 -2.39 -9.95 15.61
N LYS A 100 -3.05 -10.25 16.73
CA LYS A 100 -2.74 -11.41 17.58
C LYS A 100 -3.89 -12.40 17.58
N LEU A 101 -3.55 -13.68 17.39
CA LEU A 101 -4.51 -14.78 17.46
C LEU A 101 -4.66 -15.31 18.89
N SER A 102 -5.88 -15.65 19.27
CA SER A 102 -6.21 -16.35 20.52
C SER A 102 -7.26 -17.43 20.27
N PRO A 103 -7.24 -18.56 20.98
CA PRO A 103 -8.28 -19.59 20.85
C PRO A 103 -9.67 -19.02 21.16
N VAL A 104 -10.69 -19.43 20.40
CA VAL A 104 -12.09 -19.06 20.70
C VAL A 104 -12.55 -19.85 21.94
N PRO A 105 -13.00 -19.19 23.03
CA PRO A 105 -13.42 -19.89 24.25
C PRO A 105 -14.67 -20.75 24.03
N GLN A 106 -15.63 -20.28 23.19
CA GLN A 106 -16.84 -21.01 22.78
C GLN A 106 -17.33 -20.50 21.41
N PRO A 107 -17.88 -21.37 20.54
CA PRO A 107 -18.48 -20.94 19.27
C PRO A 107 -19.64 -19.95 19.53
N GLY A 108 -19.41 -18.66 19.23
CA GLY A 108 -20.45 -17.61 19.33
C GLY A 108 -20.11 -16.39 20.18
N GLN A 109 -19.01 -16.37 20.95
CA GLN A 109 -18.62 -15.20 21.76
C GLN A 109 -17.36 -14.52 21.21
N HIS A 110 -17.50 -13.25 20.83
CA HIS A 110 -16.52 -12.38 20.17
C HIS A 110 -16.16 -12.78 18.73
N ARG A 111 -17.17 -12.66 17.87
CA ARG A 111 -16.95 -12.42 16.45
C ARG A 111 -16.40 -11.00 16.33
N SER A 112 -15.08 -10.82 16.22
CA SER A 112 -14.58 -9.53 15.71
C SER A 112 -15.13 -9.41 14.30
N GLU A 113 -16.16 -8.58 14.16
CA GLU A 113 -16.79 -8.29 12.88
C GLU A 113 -15.79 -7.47 12.07
N THR A 114 -15.00 -8.17 11.26
CA THR A 114 -14.05 -7.61 10.31
C THR A 114 -12.84 -6.94 10.97
N VAL A 115 -11.81 -7.74 11.27
CA VAL A 115 -10.49 -7.18 11.56
C VAL A 115 -10.00 -6.45 10.31
N LYS A 116 -9.62 -5.18 10.46
CA LYS A 116 -9.02 -4.44 9.35
C LYS A 116 -7.57 -4.87 9.16
N GLU A 117 -7.26 -5.25 7.95
CA GLU A 117 -5.89 -5.50 7.52
C GLU A 117 -5.13 -4.19 7.28
N LEU A 118 -3.79 -4.28 7.27
CA LEU A 118 -2.95 -3.17 6.89
C LEU A 118 -2.93 -3.07 5.37
N LEU A 119 -3.54 -2.04 4.81
CA LEU A 119 -3.74 -1.97 3.36
C LEU A 119 -2.48 -1.52 2.63
N SER A 120 -2.34 -1.88 1.35
CA SER A 120 -1.23 -1.42 0.50
C SER A 120 -1.60 -0.16 -0.25
N VAL A 121 -0.76 0.89 -0.19
CA VAL A 121 -0.95 2.11 -1.01
C VAL A 121 -0.91 1.81 -2.51
N ASN A 122 -0.27 0.71 -2.91
CA ASN A 122 -0.15 0.28 -4.30
C ASN A 122 -1.45 -0.32 -4.87
N ASN A 123 -2.41 -0.62 -3.99
CA ASN A 123 -3.74 -1.09 -4.35
C ASN A 123 -4.83 -0.01 -4.30
N LEU A 124 -4.46 1.21 -3.91
CA LEU A 124 -5.39 2.33 -3.94
C LEU A 124 -5.73 2.70 -5.38
N ASN A 125 -7.02 2.98 -5.60
CA ASN A 125 -7.47 3.62 -6.82
C ASN A 125 -6.95 5.07 -6.88
N GLU A 126 -7.10 5.70 -8.05
CA GLU A 126 -6.51 7.03 -8.28
C GLU A 126 -7.05 8.09 -7.31
N SER A 127 -8.35 8.15 -7.04
CA SER A 127 -8.91 9.15 -6.13
C SER A 127 -8.40 8.96 -4.71
N ALA A 128 -8.43 7.73 -4.18
CA ALA A 128 -7.96 7.44 -2.83
C ALA A 128 -6.47 7.72 -2.64
N LEU A 129 -5.65 7.50 -3.67
CA LEU A 129 -4.21 7.82 -3.63
C LEU A 129 -3.92 9.32 -3.79
N CYS A 130 -4.67 10.00 -4.67
CA CYS A 130 -4.27 11.32 -5.17
C CYS A 130 -4.97 12.51 -4.52
N ASP A 131 -6.12 12.32 -3.88
CA ASP A 131 -6.92 13.44 -3.36
C ASP A 131 -6.35 13.98 -2.04
N GLU A 132 -6.52 13.26 -0.93
CA GLU A 132 -5.93 13.59 0.37
C GLU A 132 -5.54 12.31 1.11
N MET A 133 -4.30 12.25 1.59
CA MET A 133 -3.81 11.21 2.48
C MET A 133 -2.90 11.83 3.54
N GLN A 134 -2.77 11.19 4.69
CA GLN A 134 -1.86 11.61 5.73
C GLN A 134 -0.76 10.57 5.90
N ILE A 135 0.41 11.01 6.33
CA ILE A 135 1.47 10.13 6.81
C ILE A 135 1.93 10.62 8.18
N GLY A 136 2.14 9.70 9.11
CA GLY A 136 2.60 10.03 10.45
C GLY A 136 3.34 8.86 11.07
N THR A 137 4.11 9.13 12.11
CA THR A 137 4.81 8.11 12.88
C THR A 137 3.96 7.71 14.08
N VAL A 138 3.80 6.41 14.32
CA VAL A 138 2.96 5.92 15.41
C VAL A 138 3.68 6.16 16.73
N GLU A 139 3.05 6.92 17.62
CA GLU A 139 3.51 7.09 18.99
C GLU A 139 2.93 6.00 19.89
N CYS A 140 1.62 5.76 19.80
CA CYS A 140 0.93 4.79 20.64
C CYS A 140 -0.33 4.24 19.94
N VAL A 141 -0.67 2.98 20.22
CA VAL A 141 -1.95 2.38 19.87
C VAL A 141 -2.64 1.96 21.17
N SER A 142 -3.82 2.50 21.42
CA SER A 142 -4.58 2.24 22.65
C SER A 142 -6.03 1.90 22.33
N ARG A 143 -6.84 1.63 23.37
CA ARG A 143 -8.29 1.45 23.21
C ARG A 143 -9.03 2.72 22.76
N HIS A 144 -8.40 3.89 22.87
CA HIS A 144 -9.01 5.18 22.55
C HIS A 144 -8.62 5.72 21.17
N GLY A 145 -7.81 4.98 20.41
CA GLY A 145 -7.28 5.45 19.13
C GLY A 145 -5.80 5.18 18.92
N ILE A 146 -5.35 5.63 17.76
CA ILE A 146 -3.95 5.62 17.35
C ILE A 146 -3.44 7.05 17.43
N THR A 147 -2.38 7.26 18.20
CA THR A 147 -1.70 8.56 18.27
C THR A 147 -0.54 8.57 17.30
N PHE A 148 -0.54 9.55 16.40
CA PHE A 148 0.53 9.83 15.47
C PHE A 148 1.26 11.12 15.84
N ASN A 149 2.59 11.10 15.69
CA ASN A 149 3.45 12.26 15.74
C ASN A 149 4.03 12.56 14.34
N SER A 150 4.56 13.76 14.14
CA SER A 150 5.17 14.19 12.87
C SER A 150 4.26 13.96 11.66
N VAL A 151 3.00 14.39 11.76
CA VAL A 151 1.98 14.11 10.73
C VAL A 151 2.02 15.12 9.60
N TRP A 152 2.08 14.65 8.37
CA TRP A 152 2.02 15.47 7.16
C TRP A 152 0.77 15.10 6.35
N ARG A 153 0.01 16.11 5.93
CA ARG A 153 -1.07 15.98 4.95
C ARG A 153 -0.49 16.06 3.54
N ILE A 154 -0.86 15.12 2.69
CA ILE A 154 -0.42 15.00 1.31
C ILE A 154 -1.63 15.22 0.41
N HIS A 155 -1.51 16.16 -0.53
CA HIS A 155 -2.45 16.31 -1.65
C HIS A 155 -1.72 15.96 -2.95
N GLY A 156 -1.91 14.73 -3.43
CA GLY A 156 -1.19 14.19 -4.57
C GLY A 156 -1.42 14.99 -5.85
N ARG A 157 -2.67 15.37 -6.16
CA ARG A 157 -3.01 16.16 -7.36
C ARG A 157 -2.37 17.55 -7.36
N ASN A 158 -2.24 18.15 -6.18
CA ASN A 158 -1.69 19.50 -6.01
C ASN A 158 -0.17 19.49 -5.77
N ALA A 159 0.44 18.31 -5.71
CA ALA A 159 1.84 18.11 -5.35
C ALA A 159 2.24 18.85 -4.04
N SER A 160 1.33 18.90 -3.06
CA SER A 160 1.57 19.63 -1.81
C SER A 160 1.64 18.69 -0.61
N VAL A 161 2.55 19.02 0.31
CA VAL A 161 2.76 18.31 1.57
C VAL A 161 2.81 19.35 2.69
N ILE A 162 1.90 19.25 3.64
CA ILE A 162 1.67 20.28 4.67
C ILE A 162 1.81 19.62 6.05
N PRO A 163 2.71 20.12 6.93
CA PRO A 163 2.80 19.60 8.28
C PRO A 163 1.54 19.94 9.08
N LEU A 164 1.05 18.98 9.86
CA LEU A 164 -0.06 19.15 10.80
C LEU A 164 0.44 19.25 12.23
N ALA A 165 -0.37 19.85 13.09
CA ALA A 165 -0.09 19.90 14.53
C ALA A 165 -0.01 18.48 15.10
N SER A 166 0.94 18.27 16.00
CA SER A 166 1.12 17.01 16.75
C SER A 166 0.75 17.22 18.23
N PRO A 167 0.18 16.21 18.91
CA PRO A 167 -0.16 14.88 18.39
C PRO A 167 -1.45 14.87 17.56
N HIS A 168 -1.53 13.96 16.59
CA HIS A 168 -2.75 13.69 15.84
C HIS A 168 -3.36 12.37 16.32
N VAL A 169 -4.63 12.37 16.72
CA VAL A 169 -5.30 11.17 17.24
C VAL A 169 -6.32 10.69 16.23
N LEU A 170 -6.07 9.50 15.68
CA LEU A 170 -7.04 8.79 14.86
C LEU A 170 -7.96 7.96 15.76
N GLN A 171 -9.23 8.36 15.81
CA GLN A 171 -10.26 7.63 16.57
C GLN A 171 -10.57 6.30 15.88
N ILE A 172 -10.61 5.22 16.67
CA ILE A 172 -10.94 3.88 16.19
C ILE A 172 -12.17 3.36 16.96
N PRO A 173 -13.14 2.73 16.28
CA PRO A 173 -14.34 2.23 16.93
C PRO A 173 -14.06 1.00 17.82
N ASP A 174 -13.12 0.14 17.42
CA ASP A 174 -12.69 -1.04 18.16
C ASP A 174 -11.18 -1.23 18.00
N TYR A 175 -10.49 -1.42 19.13
CA TYR A 175 -9.07 -1.77 19.18
C TYR A 175 -8.79 -3.08 18.45
N CYS A 176 -9.65 -4.09 18.61
CA CYS A 176 -9.43 -5.39 17.97
C CYS A 176 -9.61 -5.36 16.45
N SER A 177 -10.38 -4.40 15.93
CA SER A 177 -10.51 -4.16 14.49
C SER A 177 -9.35 -3.39 13.88
N THR A 178 -8.34 -2.97 14.67
CA THR A 178 -7.16 -2.30 14.11
C THR A 178 -6.08 -3.28 13.63
N PRO A 179 -5.37 -2.96 12.54
CA PRO A 179 -4.18 -3.70 12.18
C PRO A 179 -3.10 -3.54 13.27
N LYS A 180 -2.18 -4.50 13.35
CA LYS A 180 -1.00 -4.38 14.21
C LYS A 180 -0.10 -3.26 13.68
N LEU A 181 0.06 -2.19 14.46
CA LEU A 181 1.00 -1.10 14.16
C LEU A 181 2.17 -1.11 15.15
N VAL A 182 3.34 -0.66 14.68
CA VAL A 182 4.56 -0.63 15.48
C VAL A 182 4.90 0.81 15.88
N PRO A 183 5.01 1.11 17.19
CA PRO A 183 5.47 2.42 17.64
C PRO A 183 6.84 2.78 17.05
N GLY A 184 6.99 4.04 16.62
CA GLY A 184 8.18 4.54 15.93
C GLY A 184 8.20 4.30 14.42
N LYS A 185 7.24 3.55 13.86
CA LYS A 185 7.10 3.37 12.40
C LYS A 185 6.11 4.35 11.80
N SER A 186 6.35 4.75 10.56
CA SER A 186 5.47 5.65 9.81
C SER A 186 4.49 4.88 8.95
N TYR A 187 3.23 5.30 8.96
CA TYR A 187 2.17 4.73 8.15
C TYR A 187 1.39 5.83 7.45
N PHE A 188 0.87 5.50 6.28
CA PHE A 188 -0.12 6.32 5.63
C PHE A 188 -1.49 6.04 6.24
N PHE A 189 -2.37 7.03 6.28
CA PHE A 189 -3.73 6.84 6.77
C PHE A 189 -4.70 7.82 6.12
N ALA A 190 -5.94 7.38 6.01
CA ALA A 190 -7.07 8.18 5.53
C ALA A 190 -8.35 7.65 6.16
N LYS A 191 -9.11 8.54 6.81
CA LYS A 191 -10.23 8.14 7.68
C LYS A 191 -9.74 7.12 8.70
N ASP A 192 -10.44 6.00 8.84
CA ASP A 192 -10.18 4.91 9.78
C ASP A 192 -9.37 3.75 9.16
N ASN A 193 -8.72 3.97 8.02
CA ASN A 193 -7.87 3.00 7.34
C ASN A 193 -6.40 3.42 7.43
N VAL A 194 -5.53 2.43 7.62
CA VAL A 194 -4.08 2.59 7.70
C VAL A 194 -3.44 1.78 6.58
N PHE A 195 -2.44 2.37 5.95
CA PHE A 195 -1.77 1.82 4.77
C PHE A 195 -0.26 1.78 4.96
N THR A 196 0.37 0.85 4.27
CA THR A 196 1.83 0.74 4.13
C THR A 196 2.22 0.72 2.66
N ASP A 197 3.49 1.01 2.40
CA ASP A 197 4.06 1.01 1.07
C ASP A 197 5.11 -0.09 0.93
N PHE A 198 4.74 -1.17 0.24
CA PHE A 198 5.63 -2.30 -0.03
C PHE A 198 6.52 -2.11 -1.26
N ASN A 199 6.38 -1.00 -2.00
CA ASN A 199 7.18 -0.74 -3.20
C ASN A 199 8.42 0.11 -2.92
N HIS A 200 8.48 0.79 -1.78
CA HIS A 200 9.51 1.78 -1.50
C HIS A 200 10.06 1.62 -0.08
N ASP A 201 11.38 1.79 0.05
CA ASP A 201 12.09 1.58 1.32
C ASP A 201 12.08 2.81 2.23
N SER A 202 11.62 3.96 1.71
CA SER A 202 11.63 5.24 2.45
C SER A 202 10.41 6.11 2.14
N ILE A 203 10.02 6.91 3.13
CA ILE A 203 8.93 7.88 3.02
C ILE A 203 9.16 8.85 1.85
N LEU A 204 10.40 9.27 1.62
CA LEU A 204 10.72 10.19 0.53
C LEU A 204 10.43 9.56 -0.84
N GLN A 205 10.77 8.29 -1.02
CA GLN A 205 10.45 7.55 -2.25
C GLN A 205 8.93 7.38 -2.42
N SER A 206 8.20 7.03 -1.36
CA SER A 206 6.74 6.94 -1.39
C SER A 206 6.08 8.28 -1.74
N LEU A 207 6.55 9.38 -1.15
CA LEU A 207 6.07 10.73 -1.45
C LEU A 207 6.34 11.11 -2.90
N TYR A 208 7.56 10.82 -3.39
CA TYR A 208 7.92 11.05 -4.78
C TYR A 208 7.00 10.27 -5.72
N PHE A 209 6.75 8.99 -5.43
CA PHE A 209 5.82 8.15 -6.18
C PHE A 209 4.40 8.76 -6.20
N ILE A 210 3.84 9.11 -5.05
CA ILE A 210 2.48 9.68 -4.95
C ILE A 210 2.40 10.97 -5.77
N ILE A 211 3.31 11.93 -5.54
CA ILE A 211 3.31 13.22 -6.23
C ILE A 211 3.45 13.00 -7.74
N TYR A 212 4.40 12.18 -8.17
CA TYR A 212 4.66 11.99 -9.58
C TYR A 212 3.54 11.22 -10.28
N LYS A 213 2.91 10.25 -9.62
CA LYS A 213 1.74 9.53 -10.14
C LYS A 213 0.49 10.42 -10.21
N CYS A 214 0.28 11.29 -9.23
CA CYS A 214 -0.96 12.04 -9.08
C CYS A 214 -0.96 13.43 -9.72
N TYR A 215 0.19 14.10 -9.74
CA TYR A 215 0.28 15.46 -10.26
C TYR A 215 -0.06 15.49 -11.75
N ARG A 216 -0.98 16.38 -12.12
CA ARG A 216 -1.32 16.67 -13.51
C ARG A 216 -1.16 18.19 -13.67
N PRO A 217 -0.13 18.67 -14.38
CA PRO A 217 -0.03 20.10 -14.64
C PRO A 217 -1.28 20.55 -15.38
N VAL A 218 -1.91 21.63 -14.92
CA VAL A 218 -3.04 22.23 -15.63
C VAL A 218 -2.51 22.68 -16.98
N THR A 219 -2.96 22.02 -18.06
CA THR A 219 -2.72 22.53 -19.41
C THR A 219 -3.54 23.79 -19.56
N THR A 220 -2.90 24.95 -19.43
CA THR A 220 -3.47 26.21 -19.91
C THR A 220 -3.65 26.08 -21.41
N THR A 221 -4.86 25.73 -21.85
CA THR A 221 -5.29 25.95 -23.22
C THR A 221 -5.41 27.46 -23.41
N SER A 222 -4.40 28.03 -24.05
CA SER A 222 -4.42 29.40 -24.60
C SER A 222 -5.36 29.48 -25.80
#